data_AF-A0A1M3H1T7-F1
#
_entry.id   AF-A0A1M3H1T7-F1
#
_cell.length_a   1.000
_cell.length_b   1.000
_cell.length_c   1.000
_cell.angle_alpha   90.00
_cell.angle_beta   90.00
_cell.angle_gamma   90.00
#
_symmetry.space_group_name_H-M   'P 1'
#
loop_
_entity.id
_entity.type
_entity.pdbx_description
1 polymer ?
#
loop_
_entity_poly.entity_id
_entity_poly.type
_entity_poly.pdbx_seq_one_letter_code
_entity_poly.pdbx_strand_id
1 'polypeptide(L)' 'MVGVEGEQLGIVKIYDALRQAEEADLDLVEIAPTAQPPVAKIMDYGKFKYQESKKQHEAKLKQKQVQIKEIKFRP' A
#
# COMPACT_ATOMS: atom_id res chain seq x y z
N MET A 1 0.16 0.57 15.93
CA MET A 1 0.94 1.46 15.08
C MET A 1 2.26 0.79 14.73
N VAL A 2 2.73 1.03 13.50
CA VAL A 2 4.05 0.60 13.03
C VAL A 2 4.90 1.85 12.79
N GLY A 3 6.09 1.91 13.38
CA GLY A 3 7.05 2.99 13.21
C GLY A 3 7.73 3.00 11.84
N VAL A 4 8.56 4.01 11.60
CA VAL A 4 9.24 4.26 10.31
C VAL A 4 10.11 3.07 9.86
N GLU A 5 10.83 2.45 10.80
CA GLU A 5 11.73 1.32 10.51
C GLU A 5 11.03 -0.05 10.54
N GLY A 6 9.70 -0.07 10.66
CA GLY A 6 8.93 -1.31 10.80
C GLY A 6 8.83 -1.82 12.24
N GLU A 7 9.27 -1.03 13.23
CA GLU A 7 9.05 -1.30 14.65
C GLU A 7 7.56 -1.38 14.97
N GLN A 8 7.18 -2.38 15.77
CA GLN A 8 5.80 -2.54 16.21
C GLN A 8 5.58 -1.84 17.55
N LEU A 9 5.19 -0.57 17.49
CA LEU A 9 4.96 0.31 18.65
C LEU A 9 3.68 -0.01 19.45
N GLY A 10 2.89 -1.00 19.01
CA GLY A 10 1.65 -1.40 19.69
C GLY A 10 0.53 -0.37 19.56
N ILE A 11 -0.37 -0.32 20.55
CA ILE A 11 -1.51 0.62 20.55
C ILE A 11 -1.03 1.94 21.15
N VAL A 12 -1.06 3.00 20.36
CA VAL A 12 -0.70 4.36 20.81
C VAL A 12 -1.86 5.31 20.57
N LYS A 13 -1.83 6.47 21.23
CA LYS A 13 -2.79 7.54 20.95
C LYS A 13 -2.47 8.17 19.60
N ILE A 14 -3.51 8.65 18.92
CA ILE A 14 -3.39 9.31 17.62
C ILE A 14 -2.45 10.53 17.70
N TYR A 15 -2.51 11.30 18.79
CA TYR A 15 -1.65 12.47 18.96
C TYR A 15 -0.16 12.12 19.00
N ASP A 16 0.21 11.05 19.74
CA ASP A 16 1.60 10.61 19.81
C ASP A 16 2.07 10.09 18.44
N ALA A 17 1.18 9.42 17.70
CA ALA A 17 1.46 8.93 16.35
C ALA A 17 1.68 10.08 15.34
N LEU A 18 0.87 11.13 15.41
CA LEU A 18 1.03 12.33 14.57
C LEU A 18 2.32 13.07 14.90
N ARG A 19 2.65 13.22 16.18
CA ARG A 19 3.89 13.86 16.59
C ARG A 19 5.12 13.12 16.08
N GLN A 20 5.13 11.79 16.19
CA GLN A 20 6.24 10.98 15.66
C GLN A 20 6.36 11.07 14.13
N ALA A 21 5.24 11.22 13.42
CA ALA A 21 5.25 11.41 11.98
C ALA A 21 5.84 12.78 11.60
N GLU A 22 5.44 13.86 12.31
CA GLU A 22 6.02 15.20 12.15
C GLU A 22 7.52 15.23 12.50
N GLU A 23 7.94 14.62 13.62
CA GLU A 23 9.34 14.53 14.03
C GLU A 23 10.21 13.80 13.01
N ALA A 24 9.62 12.92 12.21
CA ALA A 24 10.29 12.16 11.17
C ALA A 24 10.14 12.78 9.76
N ASP A 25 9.44 13.92 9.61
CA ASP A 25 9.05 14.50 8.32
C ASP A 25 8.36 13.49 7.37
N LEU A 26 7.49 12.64 7.92
CA LEU A 26 6.75 11.60 7.21
C LEU A 26 5.24 11.67 7.49
N ASP A 27 4.46 10.88 6.77
CA ASP A 27 3.01 10.83 6.94
C ASP A 27 2.58 9.71 7.89
N LEU A 28 1.54 9.96 8.69
CA LEU A 28 0.80 8.91 9.39
C LEU A 28 -0.26 8.32 8.46
N VAL A 29 -0.06 7.09 7.99
CA VAL A 29 -0.95 6.43 7.02
C VAL A 29 -1.70 5.28 7.66
N GLU A 30 -3.02 5.28 7.59
CA GLU A 30 -3.86 4.15 8.01
C GLU A 30 -3.81 3.02 6.97
N ILE A 31 -3.18 1.90 7.33
CA ILE A 31 -3.01 0.75 6.43
C ILE A 31 -4.12 -0.30 6.60
N ALA A 32 -4.72 -0.40 7.79
CA ALA A 32 -5.81 -1.32 8.07
C ALA A 32 -6.89 -0.63 8.90
N PRO A 33 -7.82 0.09 8.24
CA PRO A 33 -8.91 0.79 8.93
C PRO A 33 -9.96 -0.19 9.49
N THR A 34 -10.03 -1.42 8.98
CA THR A 34 -10.99 -2.44 9.40
C THR A 34 -10.57 -3.20 10.65
N ALA A 35 -9.33 -3.07 11.10
CA ALA A 35 -8.84 -3.70 12.32
C ALA A 35 -9.33 -2.94 13.56
N GLN A 36 -9.53 -3.66 14.67
CA GLN A 36 -9.79 -3.06 15.98
C GLN A 36 -8.66 -3.40 16.94
N PRO A 37 -7.82 -2.43 17.33
CA PRO A 37 -7.79 -1.02 16.89
C PRO A 37 -7.23 -0.85 15.45
N PRO A 38 -7.54 0.28 14.77
CA PRO A 38 -7.03 0.54 13.42
C PRO A 38 -5.51 0.57 13.42
N VAL A 39 -4.91 0.03 12.35
CA VAL A 39 -3.45 -0.04 12.22
C VAL A 39 -2.97 1.12 11.33
N ALA A 40 -2.28 2.06 11.95
CA ALA A 40 -1.55 3.13 11.27
C ALA A 40 -0.04 2.83 11.19
N LYS A 41 0.61 3.31 10.13
CA LYS A 41 2.05 3.20 9.86
C LYS A 41 2.62 4.57 9.50
N ILE A 42 3.79 4.92 10.05
CA ILE A 42 4.51 6.11 9.60
C ILE A 42 5.27 5.78 8.32
N MET A 43 5.00 6.50 7.24
CA MET A 43 5.61 6.27 5.93
C MET A 43 5.33 7.43 4.96
N ASP A 44 6.17 7.61 3.96
CA ASP A 44 5.91 8.53 2.84
C ASP A 44 4.80 7.96 1.94
N TYR A 45 3.64 8.63 1.95
CA TYR A 45 2.49 8.19 1.16
C TYR A 45 2.72 8.33 -0.35
N GLY A 46 3.39 9.39 -0.79
CA GLY A 46 3.67 9.65 -2.20
C GLY A 46 4.56 8.55 -2.82
N LYS A 47 5.65 8.22 -2.13
CA LYS A 47 6.57 7.14 -2.52
C LYS A 47 5.86 5.78 -2.54
N PHE A 48 5.00 5.52 -1.57
CA PHE A 48 4.21 4.28 -1.53
C PHE A 48 3.27 4.16 -2.73
N LYS A 49 2.50 5.21 -3.05
CA LYS A 49 1.58 5.20 -4.21
C LYS A 49 2.33 5.00 -5.52
N TYR A 50 3.51 5.60 -5.65
CA TYR A 50 4.38 5.37 -6.80
C TYR A 50 4.84 3.91 -6.91
N GLN A 51 5.32 3.33 -5.82
CA GLN A 51 5.75 1.92 -5.78
C GLN A 51 4.59 0.96 -6.05
N GLU A 52 3.42 1.23 -5.50
CA GLU A 52 2.21 0.44 -5.73
C GLU A 52 1.79 0.49 -7.20
N SER A 53 1.75 1.67 -7.80
CA SER A 53 1.46 1.85 -9.23
C SER A 53 2.46 1.12 -10.12
N LYS A 54 3.77 1.27 -9.83
CA LYS A 54 4.84 0.56 -10.55
C LYS A 54 4.68 -0.96 -10.44
N LYS A 55 4.41 -1.48 -9.24
CA LYS A 55 4.17 -2.91 -9.00
C LYS A 55 2.94 -3.42 -9.74
N GLN A 56 1.84 -2.67 -9.74
CA GLN A 56 0.63 -3.00 -10.50
C GLN A 56 0.88 -3.02 -12.00
N HIS A 57 1.64 -2.05 -12.52
CA HIS A 57 2.02 -2.00 -13.93
C HIS A 57 2.86 -3.22 -14.33
N GLU A 58 3.89 -3.54 -13.55
CA GLU A 58 4.72 -4.74 -13.76
C GLU A 58 3.91 -6.03 -13.68
N ALA A 59 2.95 -6.13 -12.75
CA ALA A 59 2.05 -7.28 -12.62
C ALA A 59 1.16 -7.43 -13.85
N LYS A 60 0.59 -6.32 -14.36
CA LYS A 60 -0.23 -6.30 -15.58
C LYS A 60 0.57 -6.69 -16.82
N LEU A 61 1.83 -6.26 -16.93
CA LEU A 61 2.73 -6.65 -18.02
C LEU A 61 3.09 -8.15 -17.97
N LYS A 62 3.30 -8.69 -16.77
CA LYS A 62 3.61 -10.13 -16.57
C LYS A 62 2.38 -11.02 -16.71
N GLN A 63 1.17 -10.48 -16.63
CA GLN A 63 -0.06 -11.23 -16.83
C GLN A 63 -0.15 -11.71 -18.29
N LYS A 64 -0.08 -13.03 -18.49
CA LYS A 64 -0.26 -13.64 -19.81
C LYS A 64 -1.67 -13.32 -20.32
N GLN A 65 -1.78 -12.42 -21.30
CA GLN A 65 -3.02 -12.20 -22.04
C GLN A 65 -3.22 -13.36 -23.02
N VAL A 66 -4.11 -14.28 -22.66
CA VAL A 66 -4.58 -15.32 -23.59
C VAL A 66 -5.64 -14.68 -24.49
N GLN A 67 -5.26 -14.33 -25.72
CA GLN A 67 -6.22 -13.94 -26.75
C GLN A 67 -6.72 -15.21 -27.45
N ILE A 68 -8.00 -15.52 -27.25
CA ILE A 68 -8.67 -16.59 -27.99
C ILE A 68 -8.94 -16.08 -29.40
N LYS A 69 -8.20 -16.59 -30.39
CA LYS A 69 -8.47 -16.33 -31.80
C LYS A 69 -9.50 -17.35 -32.28
N GLU A 70 -10.77 -16.98 -32.29
CA GLU A 70 -11.82 -17.84 -32.84
C GLU A 70 -11.72 -17.87 -34.37
N ILE A 71 -11.58 -19.07 -34.95
CA ILE A 71 -11.59 -19.28 -36.40
C ILE A 71 -13.01 -19.70 -36.79
N LYS A 72 -13.74 -18.83 -37.51
CA LYS A 72 -15.04 -19.19 -38.10
C LYS A 72 -14.83 -20.02 -39.36
N PHE A 73 -15.23 -21.28 -39.30
CA PHE A 73 -15.36 -22.14 -40.48
C PHE A 73 -16.64 -21.79 -41.27
N ARG A 74 -16.52 -21.76 -42.59
CA ARG A 74 -17.64 -21.84 -43.53
C ARG A 74 -17.41 -23.07 -44.44
N PRO A 75 -18.47 -23.74 -44.94
CA PRO A 75 -18.33 -24.88 -45.84
C PRO A 75 -17.59 -24.53 -47.13
#